data_AF-H0J3P0-F1
#
_entry.id   AF-H0J3P0-F1
#
_cell.length_a   1.000
_cell.length_b   1.000
_cell.length_c   1.000
_cell.angle_alpha   90.00
_cell.angle_beta   90.00
_cell.angle_gamma   90.00
#
_symmetry.space_group_name_H-M   'P 1'
#
loop_
_entity.id
_entity.type
_entity.pdbx_description
1 polymer ?
#
loop_
_entity_poly.entity_id
_entity_poly.type
_entity_poly.pdbx_seq_one_letter_code
_entity_poly.pdbx_strand_id
1 'polypeptide(L)'
;MSHVLVTHLGKPRLPHGVTDGPSQVRDYVDAKYSLDGHTFETPMIGFGLIDRVKPNRVIMLGTTGSAWSSAVGVCMNREICPADDEHAWALMDDLLALEKADAMSATLLETLSAFLSHWLNLSVTCQLVPYVEENPRQDTARYLKALDDVIHPEERLSIDVTHGLRYHPMLALVAAQYFASLRQTQLEAIYYGAFDRMKEGVAPVLRLDGMLDVLNWVQALNSFDKDGDYGVFAGLLEQDGVAQDVCASIRQAAFFERVTNASQAKQKLTPLRQYTFDAEAEPLAELFAPALRERTDWASVSSRGNAELRLAEEYLGRGDYLRAVIYAQEGYISKRIDLERGNPNDFDHRDEVSRGDDLPTAFRTLKKLRNTLVHGLRNTDKKLARQQQDESSLKNTIKQLISEIKQG
;
A
#
# COMPACT_ATOMS: atom_id res chain seq x y z
N MET A 1 15.21 -5.25 -12.61
CA MET A 1 13.83 -4.79 -12.84
C MET A 1 13.87 -3.63 -13.83
N SER A 2 13.03 -3.65 -14.86
CA SER A 2 12.91 -2.57 -15.84
C SER A 2 12.27 -1.33 -15.18
N HIS A 3 12.75 -0.14 -15.48
CA HIS A 3 12.25 1.13 -14.96
C HIS A 3 11.42 1.84 -16.02
N VAL A 4 10.20 2.22 -15.65
CA VAL A 4 9.23 2.88 -16.51
C VAL A 4 8.92 4.27 -15.95
N LEU A 5 9.01 5.27 -16.82
CA LEU A 5 8.46 6.60 -16.54
C LEU A 5 7.07 6.72 -17.18
N VAL A 6 6.05 6.94 -16.35
CA VAL A 6 4.69 7.22 -16.79
C VAL A 6 4.48 8.74 -16.71
N THR A 7 4.20 9.40 -17.82
CA THR A 7 4.03 10.87 -17.86
C THR A 7 2.64 11.24 -18.37
N HIS A 8 1.92 12.05 -17.60
CA HIS A 8 0.59 12.52 -17.99
C HIS A 8 0.65 13.75 -18.88
N LEU A 9 -0.17 13.75 -19.91
CA LEU A 9 -0.46 14.87 -20.80
C LEU A 9 -1.88 15.37 -20.58
N GLY A 10 -2.03 16.67 -20.65
CA GLY A 10 -3.31 17.37 -20.58
C GLY A 10 -3.38 18.45 -21.66
N LYS A 11 -4.24 19.44 -21.45
CA LYS A 11 -4.29 20.63 -22.31
C LYS A 11 -3.44 21.75 -21.67
N PRO A 12 -2.56 22.42 -22.42
CA PRO A 12 -1.83 23.56 -21.91
C PRO A 12 -2.78 24.68 -21.45
N ARG A 13 -2.35 25.49 -20.48
CA ARG A 13 -3.12 26.62 -19.97
C ARG A 13 -3.24 27.69 -21.06
N LEU A 14 -4.39 28.35 -21.13
CA LEU A 14 -4.51 29.59 -21.91
C LEU A 14 -3.69 30.70 -21.24
N PRO A 15 -3.04 31.59 -22.02
CA PRO A 15 -2.46 32.81 -21.47
C PRO A 15 -3.52 33.64 -20.73
N HIS A 16 -3.08 34.41 -19.73
CA HIS A 16 -4.00 35.23 -18.94
C HIS A 16 -4.73 36.26 -19.82
N GLY A 17 -6.05 36.36 -19.69
CA GLY A 17 -6.89 37.27 -20.46
C GLY A 17 -7.29 36.77 -21.86
N VAL A 18 -6.87 35.57 -22.24
CA VAL A 18 -7.20 34.96 -23.52
C VAL A 18 -8.37 33.99 -23.35
N THR A 19 -9.48 34.23 -24.07
CA THR A 19 -10.64 33.32 -24.08
C THR A 19 -10.42 32.17 -25.06
N ASP A 20 -10.92 30.99 -24.68
CA ASP A 20 -10.83 29.78 -25.48
C ASP A 20 -11.47 29.95 -26.87
N GLY A 21 -10.85 29.43 -27.92
CA GLY A 21 -11.32 29.57 -29.29
C GLY A 21 -10.62 28.65 -30.29
N PRO A 22 -11.28 28.31 -31.42
CA PRO A 22 -10.82 27.27 -32.37
C PRO A 22 -9.50 27.60 -33.10
N SER A 23 -9.06 28.87 -33.06
CA SER A 23 -7.86 29.35 -33.73
C SER A 23 -6.61 29.44 -32.84
N GLN A 24 -6.70 29.17 -31.54
CA GLN A 24 -5.55 29.27 -30.64
C GLN A 24 -4.80 27.95 -30.54
N VAL A 25 -3.53 27.96 -30.94
CA VAL A 25 -2.59 26.88 -30.64
C VAL A 25 -2.09 27.10 -29.21
N ARG A 26 -2.40 26.15 -28.33
CA ARG A 26 -1.88 26.14 -26.95
C ARG A 26 -0.64 25.27 -26.94
N ASP A 27 0.44 25.76 -26.35
CA ASP A 27 1.61 24.92 -26.09
C ASP A 27 2.13 25.17 -24.68
N TYR A 28 2.87 24.20 -24.16
CA TYR A 28 3.50 24.31 -22.85
C TYR A 28 4.63 25.34 -22.90
N VAL A 29 4.68 26.23 -21.90
CA VAL A 29 5.71 27.26 -21.81
C VAL A 29 6.99 26.64 -21.27
N ASP A 30 8.12 26.95 -21.90
CA ASP A 30 9.42 26.51 -21.42
C ASP A 30 9.73 27.08 -20.04
N ALA A 31 10.26 26.22 -19.16
CA ALA A 31 10.51 26.58 -17.77
C ALA A 31 11.72 25.84 -17.23
N LYS A 32 12.47 26.53 -16.37
CA LYS A 32 13.59 25.95 -15.65
C LYS A 32 13.11 25.26 -14.38
N TYR A 33 13.37 23.97 -14.28
CA TYR A 33 13.00 23.14 -13.15
C TYR A 33 14.24 22.68 -12.37
N SER A 34 14.07 22.34 -11.09
CA SER A 34 15.10 21.74 -10.24
C SER A 34 14.58 20.48 -9.57
N LEU A 35 15.33 19.39 -9.71
CA LEU A 35 15.12 18.12 -9.03
C LEU A 35 16.44 17.74 -8.35
N ASP A 36 16.43 17.45 -7.05
CA ASP A 36 17.61 17.04 -6.28
C ASP A 36 18.84 17.95 -6.48
N GLY A 37 18.59 19.26 -6.60
CA GLY A 37 19.62 20.28 -6.75
C GLY A 37 20.19 20.47 -8.17
N HIS A 38 19.82 19.65 -9.16
CA HIS A 38 20.19 19.95 -10.55
C HIS A 38 19.00 20.49 -11.35
N THR A 39 19.33 21.47 -12.18
CA THR A 39 18.35 22.16 -13.00
C THR A 39 18.32 21.65 -14.43
N PHE A 40 17.13 21.67 -15.04
CA PHE A 40 16.92 21.39 -16.46
C PHE A 40 15.80 22.30 -16.96
N GLU A 41 15.88 22.71 -18.22
CA GLU A 41 14.84 23.51 -18.88
C GLU A 41 14.02 22.59 -19.78
N THR A 42 12.70 22.68 -19.70
CA THR A 42 11.79 21.97 -20.60
C THR A 42 10.38 22.55 -20.51
N PRO A 43 9.61 22.59 -21.60
CA PRO A 43 8.19 22.87 -21.53
C PRO A 43 7.40 21.67 -20.98
N MET A 44 7.94 20.45 -21.07
CA MET A 44 7.26 19.21 -20.68
C MET A 44 8.11 18.41 -19.70
N ILE A 45 7.69 18.37 -18.43
CA ILE A 45 8.44 17.72 -17.34
C ILE A 45 8.83 16.27 -17.68
N GLY A 46 7.94 15.50 -18.31
CA GLY A 46 8.24 14.15 -18.78
C GLY A 46 9.55 14.05 -19.57
N PHE A 47 9.84 14.98 -20.48
CA PHE A 47 11.10 15.00 -21.24
C PHE A 47 12.30 15.31 -20.35
N GLY A 48 12.17 16.28 -19.44
CA GLY A 48 13.23 16.56 -18.46
C GLY A 48 13.49 15.37 -17.53
N LEU A 49 12.46 14.63 -17.14
CA LEU A 49 12.60 13.45 -16.28
C LEU A 49 13.25 12.26 -17.01
N ILE A 50 13.12 12.12 -18.32
CA ILE A 50 13.85 11.08 -19.08
C ILE A 50 15.36 11.18 -18.80
N ASP A 51 15.94 12.38 -18.85
CA ASP A 51 17.37 12.59 -18.62
C ASP A 51 17.79 12.39 -17.17
N ARG A 52 16.90 12.76 -16.24
CA ARG A 52 17.20 12.82 -14.80
C ARG A 52 16.97 11.49 -14.11
N VAL A 53 15.89 10.80 -14.47
CA VAL A 53 15.45 9.52 -13.91
C VAL A 53 16.03 8.33 -14.70
N LYS A 54 16.35 8.53 -15.98
CA LYS A 54 16.95 7.52 -16.88
C LYS A 54 16.15 6.21 -16.93
N PRO A 55 14.85 6.25 -17.25
CA PRO A 55 14.04 5.06 -17.35
C PRO A 55 14.49 4.16 -18.52
N ASN A 56 14.14 2.88 -18.47
CA ASN A 56 14.31 1.96 -19.59
C ASN A 56 13.26 2.15 -20.68
N ARG A 57 12.09 2.69 -20.34
CA ARG A 57 11.01 3.03 -21.27
C ARG A 57 10.07 4.09 -20.69
N VAL A 58 9.30 4.74 -21.56
CA VAL A 58 8.34 5.78 -21.22
C VAL A 58 6.94 5.37 -21.66
N ILE A 59 5.95 5.63 -20.81
CA ILE A 59 4.54 5.59 -21.15
C ILE A 59 4.02 7.02 -21.08
N MET A 60 3.63 7.58 -22.22
CA MET A 60 3.03 8.91 -22.30
C MET A 60 1.51 8.75 -22.34
N LEU A 61 0.84 9.24 -21.31
CA LEU A 61 -0.59 9.06 -21.08
C LEU A 61 -1.37 10.32 -21.41
N GLY A 62 -2.52 10.19 -22.05
CA GLY A 62 -3.40 11.32 -22.31
C GLY A 62 -4.79 10.88 -22.73
N THR A 63 -5.72 11.82 -22.73
CA THR A 63 -7.08 11.63 -23.24
C THR A 63 -7.14 11.99 -24.73
N THR A 64 -8.32 11.88 -25.32
CA THR A 64 -8.53 12.20 -26.74
C THR A 64 -8.27 13.66 -27.10
N GLY A 65 -8.25 14.55 -26.10
CA GLY A 65 -7.98 15.98 -26.26
C GLY A 65 -6.69 16.43 -25.59
N SER A 66 -5.85 15.54 -25.06
CA SER A 66 -4.52 15.93 -24.56
C SER A 66 -3.66 16.50 -25.70
N ALA A 67 -2.72 17.39 -25.38
CA ALA A 67 -1.82 17.98 -26.38
C ALA A 67 -0.69 17.01 -26.76
N TRP A 68 -1.00 16.03 -27.61
CA TRP A 68 -0.06 15.04 -28.13
C TRP A 68 0.94 15.67 -29.13
N SER A 69 0.49 16.65 -29.91
CA SER A 69 1.22 17.44 -30.89
C SER A 69 2.38 18.20 -30.24
N SER A 70 2.19 18.66 -28.99
CA SER A 70 3.26 19.28 -28.19
C SER A 70 4.47 18.35 -28.01
N ALA A 71 4.30 17.03 -27.94
CA ALA A 71 5.44 16.11 -27.81
C ALA A 71 6.35 16.14 -29.04
N VAL A 72 5.77 16.29 -30.24
CA VAL A 72 6.52 16.50 -31.49
C VAL A 72 7.17 17.88 -31.47
N GLY A 73 6.43 18.92 -31.08
CA GLY A 73 6.95 20.28 -30.94
C GLY A 73 8.16 20.38 -30.02
N VAL A 74 8.17 19.65 -28.90
CA VAL A 74 9.34 19.56 -28.00
C VAL A 74 10.53 18.92 -28.71
N CYS A 75 10.33 17.86 -29.49
CA CYS A 75 11.41 17.21 -30.23
C CYS A 75 12.07 18.18 -31.22
N MET A 76 11.27 18.97 -31.92
CA MET A 76 11.75 19.94 -32.91
C MET A 76 12.46 21.13 -32.24
N ASN A 77 11.83 21.73 -31.23
CA ASN A 77 12.34 22.93 -30.55
C ASN A 77 13.61 22.67 -29.73
N ARG A 78 13.86 21.42 -29.33
CA ARG A 78 15.04 21.01 -28.56
C ARG A 78 16.06 20.25 -29.37
N GLU A 79 15.97 20.30 -30.70
CA GLU A 79 16.92 19.66 -31.62
C GLU A 79 17.06 18.14 -31.38
N ILE A 80 16.02 17.49 -30.84
CA ILE A 80 15.94 16.03 -30.72
C ILE A 80 15.67 15.43 -32.11
N CYS A 81 14.87 16.12 -32.93
CA CYS A 81 14.73 15.88 -34.36
C CYS A 81 15.02 17.16 -35.16
N PRO A 82 15.37 17.05 -36.46
CA PRO A 82 15.59 18.22 -37.32
C PRO A 82 14.34 19.11 -37.39
N ALA A 83 14.54 20.43 -37.32
CA ALA A 83 13.44 21.40 -37.35
C ALA A 83 12.70 21.46 -38.71
N ASP A 84 13.37 21.01 -39.78
CA ASP A 84 12.87 20.92 -41.14
C ASP A 84 12.39 19.51 -41.52
N ASP A 85 12.24 18.60 -40.55
CA ASP A 85 11.72 17.25 -40.80
C ASP A 85 10.25 17.30 -41.25
N GLU A 86 10.02 17.05 -42.54
CA GLU A 86 8.68 17.07 -43.16
C GLU A 86 7.71 16.05 -42.52
N HIS A 87 8.23 14.90 -42.06
CA HIS A 87 7.41 13.88 -41.40
C HIS A 87 6.96 14.33 -40.01
N ALA A 88 7.84 15.01 -39.26
CA ALA A 88 7.51 15.59 -37.96
C ALA A 88 6.40 16.65 -38.11
N TRP A 89 6.52 17.55 -39.09
CA TRP A 89 5.50 18.57 -39.36
C TRP A 89 4.14 17.96 -39.75
N ALA A 90 4.13 16.98 -40.65
CA ALA A 90 2.91 16.29 -41.06
C ALA A 90 2.23 15.56 -39.89
N LEU A 91 3.01 14.83 -39.08
CA LEU A 91 2.50 14.16 -37.88
C LEU A 91 1.93 15.15 -36.87
N MET A 92 2.60 16.29 -36.67
CA MET A 92 2.12 17.32 -35.74
C MET A 92 0.79 17.93 -36.19
N ASP A 93 0.59 18.16 -37.50
CA ASP A 93 -0.68 18.68 -38.04
C ASP A 93 -1.83 17.68 -37.88
N ASP A 94 -1.59 16.40 -38.21
CA ASP A 94 -2.57 15.32 -38.02
C ASP A 94 -2.99 15.18 -36.55
N LEU A 95 -2.01 15.24 -35.62
CA LEU A 95 -2.27 15.20 -34.18
C LEU A 95 -3.12 16.41 -33.75
N LEU A 96 -2.70 17.62 -34.13
CA LEU A 96 -3.37 18.86 -33.75
C LEU A 96 -4.83 18.91 -34.24
N ALA A 97 -5.11 18.37 -35.43
CA ALA A 97 -6.47 18.28 -35.96
C ALA A 97 -7.36 17.37 -35.09
N LEU A 98 -6.89 16.19 -34.71
CA LEU A 98 -7.66 15.26 -33.86
C LEU A 98 -7.80 15.74 -32.42
N GLU A 99 -6.80 16.42 -31.87
CA GLU A 99 -6.85 17.02 -30.53
C GLU A 99 -7.94 18.08 -30.40
N LYS A 100 -8.03 18.96 -31.40
CA LYS A 100 -9.08 20.00 -31.47
C LYS A 100 -10.47 19.40 -31.58
N ALA A 101 -10.59 18.25 -32.26
CA ALA A 101 -11.84 17.51 -32.40
C ALA A 101 -12.14 16.58 -31.20
N ASP A 102 -11.23 16.47 -30.23
CA ASP A 102 -11.31 15.52 -29.10
C ASP A 102 -11.54 14.07 -29.59
N ALA A 103 -10.85 13.70 -30.67
CA ALA A 103 -11.09 12.47 -31.44
C ALA A 103 -9.80 11.66 -31.69
N MET A 104 -8.79 11.79 -30.82
CA MET A 104 -7.52 11.06 -30.96
C MET A 104 -7.74 9.55 -31.07
N SER A 105 -6.99 8.90 -31.96
CA SER A 105 -7.10 7.47 -32.21
C SER A 105 -5.85 6.71 -31.76
N ALA A 106 -6.02 5.45 -31.34
CA ALA A 106 -4.90 4.58 -30.97
C ALA A 106 -3.90 4.40 -32.13
N THR A 107 -4.38 4.29 -33.37
CA THR A 107 -3.52 4.11 -34.56
C THR A 107 -2.58 5.29 -34.79
N LEU A 108 -3.06 6.54 -34.62
CA LEU A 108 -2.17 7.70 -34.74
C LEU A 108 -1.17 7.76 -33.57
N LEU A 109 -1.58 7.34 -32.37
CA LEU A 109 -0.68 7.24 -31.22
C LEU A 109 0.38 6.15 -31.37
N GLU A 110 0.14 5.08 -32.13
CA GLU A 110 1.18 4.11 -32.50
C GLU A 110 2.24 4.77 -33.40
N THR A 111 1.83 5.59 -34.37
CA THR A 111 2.76 6.39 -35.20
C THR A 111 3.56 7.36 -34.35
N LEU A 112 2.92 8.07 -33.40
CA LEU A 112 3.62 8.95 -32.46
C LEU A 112 4.58 8.18 -31.55
N SER A 113 4.19 7.00 -31.08
CA SER A 113 5.05 6.12 -30.26
C SER A 113 6.32 5.75 -31.02
N ALA A 114 6.20 5.37 -32.30
CA ALA A 114 7.33 5.04 -33.15
C ALA A 114 8.23 6.25 -33.41
N PHE A 115 7.65 7.42 -33.70
CA PHE A 115 8.36 8.68 -33.88
C PHE A 115 9.18 9.05 -32.64
N LEU A 116 8.54 9.11 -31.47
CA LEU A 116 9.21 9.44 -30.21
C LEU A 116 10.27 8.40 -29.86
N SER A 117 9.99 7.11 -30.09
CA SER A 117 10.95 6.05 -29.79
C SER A 117 12.23 6.16 -30.61
N HIS A 118 12.09 6.51 -31.89
CA HIS A 118 13.22 6.72 -32.79
C HIS A 118 14.09 7.89 -32.33
N TRP A 119 13.48 9.07 -32.13
CA TRP A 119 14.22 10.30 -31.86
C TRP A 119 14.77 10.38 -30.43
N LEU A 120 14.07 9.81 -29.45
CA LEU A 120 14.55 9.73 -28.07
C LEU A 120 15.51 8.55 -27.83
N ASN A 121 15.67 7.66 -28.82
CA ASN A 121 16.43 6.41 -28.71
C ASN A 121 16.05 5.61 -27.44
N LEU A 122 14.75 5.53 -27.18
CA LEU A 122 14.16 4.97 -25.97
C LEU A 122 12.80 4.36 -26.31
N SER A 123 12.40 3.26 -25.70
CA SER A 123 11.05 2.72 -25.96
C SER A 123 9.99 3.67 -25.40
N VAL A 124 9.15 4.24 -26.26
CA VAL A 124 8.04 5.14 -25.88
C VAL A 124 6.71 4.52 -26.31
N THR A 125 5.74 4.51 -25.42
CA THR A 125 4.36 4.09 -25.69
C THR A 125 3.41 5.23 -25.38
N CYS A 126 2.74 5.77 -26.38
CA CYS A 126 1.66 6.73 -26.23
C CYS A 126 0.35 5.96 -26.02
N GLN A 127 -0.20 6.05 -24.81
CA GLN A 127 -1.36 5.27 -24.39
C GLN A 127 -2.55 6.19 -24.10
N LEU A 128 -3.67 5.93 -24.79
CA LEU A 128 -4.91 6.63 -24.57
C LEU A 128 -5.58 6.15 -23.27
N VAL A 129 -6.10 7.09 -22.49
CA VAL A 129 -6.93 6.84 -21.31
C VAL A 129 -8.26 7.59 -21.41
N PRO A 130 -9.37 7.09 -20.84
CA PRO A 130 -10.65 7.79 -20.86
C PRO A 130 -10.64 9.00 -19.93
N TYR A 131 -11.52 9.96 -20.20
CA TYR A 131 -11.93 10.94 -19.20
C TYR A 131 -12.69 10.22 -18.07
N VAL A 132 -12.46 10.61 -16.81
CA VAL A 132 -13.22 10.12 -15.66
C VAL A 132 -14.32 11.12 -15.34
N GLU A 133 -15.48 10.96 -15.99
CA GLU A 133 -16.56 11.95 -15.96
C GLU A 133 -17.93 11.28 -15.76
N GLU A 134 -18.57 10.83 -16.83
CA GLU A 134 -19.99 10.42 -16.82
C GLU A 134 -20.26 9.18 -15.97
N ASN A 135 -19.33 8.22 -15.94
CA ASN A 135 -19.44 7.01 -15.14
C ASN A 135 -18.15 6.78 -14.35
N PRO A 136 -17.91 7.52 -13.25
CA PRO A 136 -16.63 7.56 -12.58
C PRO A 136 -16.08 6.18 -12.19
N ARG A 137 -16.97 5.25 -11.80
CA ARG A 137 -16.59 3.87 -11.49
C ARG A 137 -16.07 3.14 -12.72
N GLN A 138 -16.84 3.15 -13.82
CA GLN A 138 -16.48 2.46 -15.05
C GLN A 138 -15.25 3.11 -15.71
N ASP A 139 -15.18 4.43 -15.68
CA ASP A 139 -14.10 5.20 -16.30
C ASP A 139 -12.80 5.01 -15.54
N THR A 140 -12.83 5.00 -14.20
CA THR A 140 -11.65 4.67 -13.38
C THR A 140 -11.17 3.24 -13.66
N ALA A 141 -12.09 2.27 -13.78
CA ALA A 141 -11.71 0.90 -14.12
C ALA A 141 -11.08 0.79 -15.51
N ARG A 142 -11.61 1.52 -16.51
CA ARG A 142 -11.05 1.59 -17.86
C ARG A 142 -9.70 2.30 -17.90
N TYR A 143 -9.53 3.37 -17.14
CA TYR A 143 -8.26 4.06 -16.96
C TYR A 143 -7.19 3.10 -16.41
N LEU A 144 -7.50 2.39 -15.33
CA LEU A 144 -6.58 1.40 -14.76
C LEU A 144 -6.30 0.25 -15.74
N LYS A 145 -7.31 -0.18 -16.51
CA LYS A 145 -7.12 -1.23 -17.51
C LYS A 145 -6.18 -0.80 -18.64
N ALA A 146 -6.32 0.43 -19.13
CA ALA A 146 -5.43 0.97 -20.16
C ALA A 146 -3.97 1.02 -19.69
N LEU A 147 -3.73 1.30 -18.41
CA LEU A 147 -2.39 1.20 -17.81
C LEU A 147 -1.92 -0.25 -17.65
N ASP A 148 -2.81 -1.15 -17.24
CA ASP A 148 -2.53 -2.57 -17.05
C ASP A 148 -2.15 -3.29 -18.36
N ASP A 149 -2.61 -2.77 -19.51
CA ASP A 149 -2.22 -3.28 -20.84
C ASP A 149 -0.75 -2.97 -21.19
N VAL A 150 -0.16 -1.94 -20.58
CA VAL A 150 1.17 -1.44 -20.95
C VAL A 150 2.18 -1.46 -19.79
N ILE A 151 1.77 -1.69 -18.55
CA ILE A 151 2.64 -1.86 -17.38
C ILE A 151 2.82 -3.36 -17.11
N HIS A 152 4.07 -3.78 -16.96
CA HIS A 152 4.42 -5.19 -16.79
C HIS A 152 4.71 -5.52 -15.31
N PRO A 153 4.58 -6.80 -14.92
CA PRO A 153 4.95 -7.25 -13.58
C PRO A 153 6.40 -6.91 -13.21
N GLU A 154 6.64 -6.66 -11.92
CA GLU A 154 7.96 -6.43 -11.32
C GLU A 154 8.74 -5.22 -11.90
N GLU A 155 8.06 -4.32 -12.61
CA GLU A 155 8.66 -3.06 -13.07
C GLU A 155 8.78 -2.04 -11.93
N ARG A 156 9.79 -1.17 -12.05
CA ARG A 156 9.96 0.02 -11.21
C ARG A 156 9.24 1.19 -11.89
N LEU A 157 8.39 1.90 -11.16
CA LEU A 157 7.51 2.93 -11.72
C LEU A 157 7.89 4.31 -11.19
N SER A 158 8.11 5.26 -12.09
CA SER A 158 8.10 6.69 -11.79
C SER A 158 6.90 7.32 -12.49
N ILE A 159 6.11 8.14 -11.79
CA ILE A 159 4.91 8.73 -12.36
C ILE A 159 4.99 10.26 -12.32
N ASP A 160 5.01 10.93 -13.47
CA ASP A 160 4.84 12.37 -13.60
C ASP A 160 3.36 12.74 -13.72
N VAL A 161 2.91 13.60 -12.82
CA VAL A 161 1.52 14.11 -12.78
C VAL A 161 1.44 15.61 -13.11
N THR A 162 2.53 16.23 -13.56
CA THR A 162 2.62 17.69 -13.77
C THR A 162 1.58 18.21 -14.74
N HIS A 163 1.49 17.58 -15.91
CA HIS A 163 0.70 18.09 -17.03
C HIS A 163 -0.65 17.42 -17.20
N GLY A 164 -0.99 16.47 -16.31
CA GLY A 164 -2.27 15.79 -16.31
C GLY A 164 -3.46 16.68 -15.89
N LEU A 165 -4.67 16.15 -16.07
CA LEU A 165 -5.88 16.75 -15.50
C LEU A 165 -5.78 16.80 -13.97
N ARG A 166 -6.49 17.73 -13.34
CA ARG A 166 -6.38 18.00 -11.88
C ARG A 166 -6.67 16.78 -11.00
N TYR A 167 -7.41 15.79 -11.50
CA TYR A 167 -7.69 14.54 -10.79
C TYR A 167 -6.70 13.41 -11.09
N HIS A 168 -5.83 13.55 -12.11
CA HIS A 168 -4.81 12.54 -12.43
C HIS A 168 -3.84 12.26 -11.28
N PRO A 169 -3.42 13.22 -10.43
CA PRO A 169 -2.63 12.89 -9.25
C PRO A 169 -3.30 11.87 -8.31
N MET A 170 -4.63 11.95 -8.14
CA MET A 170 -5.38 10.99 -7.34
C MET A 170 -5.44 9.61 -8.02
N LEU A 171 -5.63 9.59 -9.35
CA LEU A 171 -5.61 8.34 -10.13
C LEU A 171 -4.23 7.69 -10.13
N ALA A 172 -3.15 8.48 -10.19
CA ALA A 172 -1.77 8.01 -10.12
C ALA A 172 -1.51 7.31 -8.77
N LEU A 173 -2.02 7.87 -7.67
CA LEU A 173 -1.93 7.25 -6.35
C LEU A 173 -2.65 5.89 -6.31
N VAL A 174 -3.88 5.84 -6.84
CA VAL A 174 -4.67 4.60 -6.93
C VAL A 174 -3.98 3.57 -7.84
N ALA A 175 -3.44 4.00 -8.98
CA ALA A 175 -2.73 3.16 -9.93
C ALA A 175 -1.46 2.56 -9.32
N ALA A 176 -0.64 3.39 -8.65
CA ALA A 176 0.57 2.93 -7.96
C ALA A 176 0.24 1.82 -6.95
N GLN A 177 -0.82 2.01 -6.15
CA GLN A 177 -1.27 1.01 -5.20
C GLN A 177 -1.80 -0.26 -5.87
N TYR A 178 -2.60 -0.10 -6.93
CA TYR A 178 -3.18 -1.21 -7.69
C TYR A 178 -2.10 -2.10 -8.30
N PHE A 179 -1.09 -1.50 -8.94
CA PHE A 179 0.00 -2.24 -9.57
C PHE A 179 0.98 -2.85 -8.56
N ALA A 180 1.25 -2.17 -7.44
CA ALA A 180 2.04 -2.77 -6.35
C ALA A 180 1.38 -4.07 -5.86
N SER A 181 0.06 -4.06 -5.66
CA SER A 181 -0.68 -5.22 -5.15
C SER A 181 -0.87 -6.35 -6.17
N LEU A 182 -1.11 -6.05 -7.45
CA LEU A 182 -1.44 -7.07 -8.47
C LEU A 182 -0.28 -7.49 -9.36
N ARG A 183 0.65 -6.58 -9.62
CA ARG A 183 1.76 -6.76 -10.56
C ARG A 183 3.11 -6.79 -9.85
N GLN A 184 3.14 -6.65 -8.53
CA GLN A 184 4.37 -6.57 -7.74
C GLN A 184 5.32 -5.47 -8.25
N THR A 185 4.77 -4.40 -8.81
CA THR A 185 5.57 -3.25 -9.26
C THR A 185 6.08 -2.50 -8.04
N GLN A 186 7.26 -1.91 -8.17
CA GLN A 186 7.84 -1.04 -7.14
C GLN A 186 7.67 0.41 -7.58
N LEU A 187 6.97 1.22 -6.80
CA LEU A 187 6.99 2.65 -7.07
C LEU A 187 8.34 3.25 -6.61
N GLU A 188 8.98 4.00 -7.50
CA GLU A 188 10.18 4.80 -7.22
C GLU A 188 9.82 6.21 -6.74
N ALA A 189 8.91 6.89 -7.45
CA ALA A 189 8.47 8.23 -7.10
C ALA A 189 7.21 8.65 -7.86
N ILE A 190 6.47 9.61 -7.28
CA ILE A 190 5.48 10.42 -8.00
C ILE A 190 6.03 11.84 -8.10
N TYR A 191 6.28 12.32 -9.31
CA TYR A 191 6.86 13.64 -9.57
C TYR A 191 5.79 14.68 -9.93
N TYR A 192 5.99 15.89 -9.42
CA TYR A 192 5.17 17.06 -9.75
C TYR A 192 6.04 18.31 -9.92
N GLY A 193 6.10 18.84 -11.14
CA GLY A 193 6.71 20.12 -11.46
C GLY A 193 5.85 21.27 -10.95
N ALA A 194 6.23 21.86 -9.82
CA ALA A 194 5.48 22.94 -9.17
C ALA A 194 5.81 24.30 -9.81
N PHE A 195 5.38 24.50 -11.06
CA PHE A 195 5.62 25.73 -11.83
C PHE A 195 5.18 26.99 -11.07
N ASP A 196 4.01 26.93 -10.42
CA ASP A 196 3.46 28.06 -9.64
C ASP A 196 4.27 28.38 -8.36
N ARG A 197 5.29 27.57 -8.01
CA ARG A 197 6.21 27.78 -6.87
C ARG A 197 7.61 28.26 -7.30
N MET A 198 7.76 28.74 -8.53
CA MET A 198 9.01 29.26 -9.05
C MET A 198 9.62 30.32 -8.13
N LYS A 199 10.91 30.18 -7.82
CA LYS A 199 11.72 31.17 -7.11
C LYS A 199 12.99 31.43 -7.91
N GLU A 200 13.35 32.70 -8.07
CA GLU A 200 14.56 33.09 -8.81
C GLU A 200 14.63 32.47 -10.22
N GLY A 201 13.47 32.34 -10.88
CA GLY A 201 13.35 31.74 -12.21
C GLY A 201 13.43 30.20 -12.26
N VAL A 202 13.46 29.51 -11.11
CA VAL A 202 13.54 28.05 -11.04
C VAL A 202 12.35 27.47 -10.28
N ALA A 203 11.60 26.56 -10.92
CA ALA A 203 10.50 25.83 -10.31
C ALA A 203 10.96 24.50 -9.70
N PRO A 204 10.56 24.14 -8.48
CA PRO A 204 10.95 22.85 -7.89
C PRO A 204 10.11 21.70 -8.48
N VAL A 205 10.76 20.56 -8.72
CA VAL A 205 10.10 19.28 -8.95
C VAL A 205 9.98 18.59 -7.60
N LEU A 206 8.75 18.35 -7.17
CA LEU A 206 8.44 17.75 -5.88
C LEU A 206 8.21 16.24 -6.04
N ARG A 207 8.57 15.50 -5.00
CA ARG A 207 8.18 14.10 -4.81
C ARG A 207 6.92 14.05 -3.95
N LEU A 208 5.93 13.28 -4.40
CA LEU A 208 4.61 13.15 -3.79
C LEU A 208 4.36 11.73 -3.24
N ASP A 209 5.32 10.83 -3.40
CA ASP A 209 5.24 9.42 -3.01
C ASP A 209 5.15 9.17 -1.49
N GLY A 210 5.48 10.14 -0.64
CA GLY A 210 5.27 10.02 0.82
C GLY A 210 3.81 9.78 1.24
N MET A 211 2.84 10.14 0.38
CA MET A 211 1.43 9.78 0.61
C MET A 211 1.18 8.28 0.52
N LEU A 212 1.95 7.54 -0.30
CA LEU A 212 1.84 6.08 -0.38
C LEU A 212 2.43 5.40 0.83
N ASP A 213 3.46 5.97 1.45
CA ASP A 213 4.00 5.43 2.70
C ASP A 213 2.91 5.44 3.77
N VAL A 214 2.18 6.55 3.92
CA VAL A 214 1.00 6.62 4.83
C VAL A 214 -0.04 5.56 4.47
N LEU A 215 -0.34 5.34 3.18
CA LEU A 215 -1.29 4.30 2.77
C LEU A 215 -0.80 2.88 3.08
N ASN A 216 0.50 2.62 2.96
CA ASN A 216 1.11 1.34 3.34
C ASN A 216 0.96 1.08 4.84
N TRP A 217 1.14 2.11 5.69
CA TRP A 217 0.87 2.02 7.13
C TRP A 217 -0.61 1.75 7.44
N VAL A 218 -1.55 2.40 6.73
CA VAL A 218 -2.98 2.11 6.86
C VAL A 218 -3.31 0.66 6.44
N GLN A 219 -2.66 0.14 5.40
CA GLN A 219 -2.83 -1.26 5.00
C GLN A 219 -2.30 -2.23 6.05
N ALA A 220 -1.13 -1.95 6.63
CA ALA A 220 -0.57 -2.73 7.73
C ALA A 220 -1.51 -2.78 8.95
N LEU A 221 -2.15 -1.65 9.29
CA LEU A 221 -3.20 -1.62 10.32
C LEU A 221 -4.39 -2.52 9.97
N ASN A 222 -4.91 -2.43 8.74
CA ASN A 222 -6.04 -3.26 8.32
C ASN A 222 -5.69 -4.76 8.33
N SER A 223 -4.46 -5.12 7.93
CA SER A 223 -3.96 -6.49 8.01
C SER A 223 -3.86 -6.97 9.47
N PHE A 224 -3.38 -6.13 10.37
CA PHE A 224 -3.38 -6.44 11.79
C PHE A 224 -4.79 -6.64 12.34
N ASP A 225 -5.71 -5.72 12.06
CA ASP A 225 -7.07 -5.76 12.61
C ASP A 225 -7.81 -7.04 12.20
N LYS A 226 -7.47 -7.57 11.01
CA LYS A 226 -7.95 -8.85 10.51
C LYS A 226 -7.26 -10.05 11.17
N ASP A 227 -5.93 -10.13 11.11
CA ASP A 227 -5.21 -11.39 11.37
C ASP A 227 -4.46 -11.43 12.73
N GLY A 228 -4.30 -10.26 13.37
CA GLY A 228 -3.53 -10.05 14.59
C GLY A 228 -2.01 -10.00 14.40
N ASP A 229 -1.53 -9.92 13.15
CA ASP A 229 -0.10 -9.97 12.85
C ASP A 229 0.52 -8.57 12.83
N TYR A 230 1.19 -8.16 13.92
CA TYR A 230 1.93 -6.89 13.97
C TYR A 230 3.33 -7.01 13.33
N GLY A 231 3.73 -8.19 12.86
CA GLY A 231 4.99 -8.39 12.14
C GLY A 231 5.05 -7.59 10.84
N VAL A 232 3.88 -7.28 10.25
CA VAL A 232 3.75 -6.44 9.04
C VAL A 232 4.31 -5.02 9.23
N PHE A 233 4.34 -4.50 10.46
CA PHE A 233 4.89 -3.17 10.75
C PHE A 233 6.42 -3.13 10.74
N ALA A 234 7.10 -4.28 10.91
CA ALA A 234 8.56 -4.28 11.06
C ALA A 234 9.29 -3.71 9.84
N GLY A 235 8.80 -4.00 8.62
CA GLY A 235 9.38 -3.41 7.40
C GLY A 235 9.13 -1.92 7.28
N LEU A 236 7.95 -1.44 7.70
CA LEU A 236 7.60 -0.03 7.66
C LEU A 236 8.37 0.78 8.70
N LEU A 237 8.56 0.23 9.90
CA LEU A 237 9.38 0.81 10.94
C LEU A 237 10.85 0.95 10.49
N GLU A 238 11.42 -0.07 9.84
CA GLU A 238 12.78 0.01 9.27
C GLU A 238 12.90 1.08 8.19
N GLN A 239 11.89 1.20 7.31
CA GLN A 239 11.86 2.23 6.27
C GLN A 239 11.81 3.64 6.86
N ASP A 240 11.11 3.81 7.98
CA ASP A 240 10.99 5.08 8.70
C ASP A 240 12.16 5.34 9.68
N GLY A 241 13.22 4.53 9.64
CA GLY A 241 14.46 4.77 10.38
C GLY A 241 14.56 4.14 11.77
N VAL A 242 13.56 3.36 12.20
CA VAL A 242 13.57 2.67 13.51
C VAL A 242 14.68 1.62 13.57
N ALA A 243 15.32 1.52 14.74
CA ALA A 243 16.44 0.62 14.97
C ALA A 243 16.14 -0.84 14.58
N GLN A 244 17.06 -1.46 13.82
CA GLN A 244 16.88 -2.81 13.23
C GLN A 244 16.61 -3.90 14.27
N ASP A 245 17.18 -3.79 15.48
CA ASP A 245 16.99 -4.74 16.57
C ASP A 245 15.57 -4.70 17.15
N VAL A 246 14.95 -3.52 17.20
CA VAL A 246 13.54 -3.33 17.57
C VAL A 246 12.65 -3.98 16.50
N CYS A 247 12.89 -3.67 15.24
CA CYS A 247 12.13 -4.22 14.11
C CYS A 247 12.25 -5.76 14.03
N ALA A 248 13.45 -6.31 14.22
CA ALA A 248 13.67 -7.75 14.31
C ALA A 248 12.93 -8.37 15.50
N SER A 249 12.89 -7.70 16.64
CA SER A 249 12.18 -8.17 17.84
C SER A 249 10.66 -8.24 17.60
N ILE A 250 10.07 -7.30 16.86
CA ILE A 250 8.65 -7.34 16.46
C ILE A 250 8.36 -8.55 15.56
N ARG A 251 9.22 -8.83 14.56
CA ARG A 251 9.06 -10.03 13.72
C ARG A 251 9.11 -11.32 14.54
N GLN A 252 10.05 -11.39 15.49
CA GLN A 252 10.18 -12.54 16.38
C GLN A 252 8.96 -12.70 17.30
N ALA A 253 8.45 -11.59 17.85
CA ALA A 253 7.25 -11.61 18.65
C ALA A 253 6.04 -12.14 17.87
N ALA A 254 5.83 -11.63 16.65
CA ALA A 254 4.73 -12.04 15.79
C ALA A 254 4.84 -13.52 15.39
N PHE A 255 6.06 -14.02 15.17
CA PHE A 255 6.31 -15.45 14.97
C PHE A 255 5.89 -16.26 16.19
N PHE A 256 6.38 -15.91 17.39
CA PHE A 256 6.08 -16.64 18.61
C PHE A 256 4.58 -16.65 18.94
N GLU A 257 3.88 -15.54 18.70
CA GLU A 257 2.43 -15.45 18.91
C GLU A 257 1.66 -16.34 17.92
N ARG A 258 2.06 -16.40 16.65
CA ARG A 258 1.45 -17.31 15.66
C ARG A 258 1.61 -18.77 16.02
N VAL A 259 2.74 -19.15 16.63
CA VAL A 259 2.97 -20.52 17.12
C VAL A 259 2.51 -20.72 18.56
N THR A 260 1.63 -19.85 19.07
CA THR A 260 0.97 -19.96 20.39
C THR A 260 1.90 -19.89 21.60
N ASN A 261 3.09 -19.32 21.43
CA ASN A 261 4.06 -19.09 22.50
C ASN A 261 3.98 -17.64 23.02
N ALA A 262 2.91 -17.34 23.77
CA ALA A 262 2.67 -16.00 24.32
C ALA A 262 3.81 -15.50 25.23
N SER A 263 4.49 -16.39 25.95
CA SER A 263 5.59 -16.02 26.84
C SER A 263 6.78 -15.44 26.04
N GLN A 264 7.22 -16.15 25.00
CA GLN A 264 8.29 -15.66 24.14
C GLN A 264 7.87 -14.43 23.34
N ALA A 265 6.62 -14.39 22.83
CA ALA A 265 6.11 -13.23 22.11
C ALA A 265 6.14 -11.97 22.98
N LYS A 266 5.65 -12.06 24.23
CA LYS A 266 5.70 -10.96 25.20
C LYS A 266 7.12 -10.49 25.50
N GLN A 267 8.07 -11.42 25.68
CA GLN A 267 9.48 -11.07 25.89
C GLN A 267 10.06 -10.31 24.68
N LYS A 268 9.70 -10.74 23.47
CA LYS A 268 10.15 -10.10 22.23
C LYS A 268 9.47 -8.77 21.93
N LEU A 269 8.33 -8.47 22.55
CA LEU A 269 7.70 -7.13 22.49
C LEU A 269 8.32 -6.10 23.44
N THR A 270 9.17 -6.52 24.39
CA THR A 270 9.79 -5.60 25.37
C THR A 270 10.56 -4.44 24.71
N PRO A 271 11.42 -4.66 23.69
CA PRO A 271 12.13 -3.57 23.02
C PRO A 271 11.19 -2.51 22.44
N LEU A 272 10.16 -2.92 21.70
CA LEU A 272 9.15 -1.99 21.15
C LEU A 272 8.44 -1.20 22.26
N ARG A 273 8.08 -1.84 23.36
CA ARG A 273 7.40 -1.16 24.48
C ARG A 273 8.27 -0.07 25.14
N GLN A 274 9.57 -0.33 25.22
CA GLN A 274 10.56 0.59 25.79
C GLN A 274 11.04 1.63 24.79
N TYR A 275 10.73 1.45 23.50
CA TYR A 275 11.10 2.37 22.45
C TYR A 275 10.29 3.67 22.52
N THR A 276 10.97 4.79 22.30
CA THR A 276 10.35 6.11 22.14
C THR A 276 10.65 6.56 20.73
N PHE A 277 9.58 6.75 19.94
CA PHE A 277 9.70 7.22 18.57
C PHE A 277 10.07 8.69 18.53
N ASP A 278 10.99 9.05 17.65
CA ASP A 278 11.42 10.43 17.43
C ASP A 278 10.57 11.05 16.31
N ALA A 279 9.80 12.11 16.59
CA ALA A 279 8.90 12.71 15.61
C ALA A 279 9.60 13.36 14.41
N GLU A 280 10.88 13.74 14.54
CA GLU A 280 11.66 14.33 13.45
C GLU A 280 12.35 13.25 12.61
N ALA A 281 12.91 12.22 13.25
CA ALA A 281 13.62 11.15 12.57
C ALA A 281 12.72 10.00 12.08
N GLU A 282 11.58 9.77 12.75
CA GLU A 282 10.67 8.63 12.56
C GLU A 282 9.19 9.09 12.54
N PRO A 283 8.82 10.02 11.63
CA PRO A 283 7.54 10.71 11.67
C PRO A 283 6.33 9.79 11.44
N LEU A 284 6.46 8.74 10.63
CA LEU A 284 5.34 7.81 10.39
C LEU A 284 5.23 6.81 11.53
N ALA A 285 6.35 6.31 12.05
CA ALA A 285 6.37 5.44 13.21
C ALA A 285 5.75 6.13 14.43
N GLU A 286 6.07 7.41 14.65
CA GLU A 286 5.45 8.24 15.69
C GLU A 286 3.94 8.39 15.46
N LEU A 287 3.53 8.79 14.25
CA LEU A 287 2.12 8.99 13.90
C LEU A 287 1.27 7.74 14.16
N PHE A 288 1.80 6.56 13.84
CA PHE A 288 1.12 5.28 14.01
C PHE A 288 1.39 4.59 15.36
N ALA A 289 2.27 5.14 16.20
CA ALA A 289 2.65 4.55 17.48
C ALA A 289 1.46 4.29 18.43
N PRO A 290 0.47 5.18 18.59
CA PRO A 290 -0.67 4.92 19.46
C PRO A 290 -1.43 3.65 19.06
N ALA A 291 -1.67 3.48 17.75
CA ALA A 291 -2.36 2.32 17.21
C ALA A 291 -1.54 1.03 17.40
N LEU A 292 -0.22 1.08 17.20
CA LEU A 292 0.67 -0.07 17.41
C LEU A 292 0.77 -0.47 18.89
N ARG A 293 0.80 0.51 19.81
CA ARG A 293 0.83 0.26 21.27
C ARG A 293 -0.47 -0.36 21.76
N GLU A 294 -1.62 0.14 21.32
CA GLU A 294 -2.93 -0.44 21.63
C GLU A 294 -2.97 -1.93 21.23
N ARG A 295 -2.47 -2.24 20.03
CA ARG A 295 -2.49 -3.57 19.42
C ARG A 295 -1.51 -4.56 20.03
N THR A 296 -0.54 -4.08 20.80
CA THR A 296 0.45 -4.88 21.52
C THR A 296 0.27 -4.81 23.04
N ASP A 297 -0.81 -4.18 23.53
CA ASP A 297 -1.05 -3.94 24.95
C ASP A 297 -1.26 -5.22 25.76
N TRP A 298 -1.69 -6.33 25.14
CA TRP A 298 -1.76 -7.63 25.82
C TRP A 298 -0.41 -8.02 26.46
N ALA A 299 0.71 -7.58 25.89
CA ALA A 299 2.05 -7.83 26.42
C ALA A 299 2.38 -6.99 27.67
N SER A 300 1.57 -5.97 27.99
CA SER A 300 1.68 -5.18 29.22
C SER A 300 0.98 -5.84 30.41
N VAL A 301 0.00 -6.71 30.15
CA VAL A 301 -0.84 -7.37 31.15
C VAL A 301 0.00 -8.18 32.14
N SER A 302 -0.24 -8.00 33.44
CA SER A 302 0.43 -8.75 34.51
C SER A 302 -0.08 -10.19 34.62
N SER A 303 0.79 -11.12 35.04
CA SER A 303 0.60 -12.58 34.97
C SER A 303 0.50 -13.13 33.54
N ARG A 304 1.08 -14.33 33.35
CA ARG A 304 1.03 -15.06 32.08
C ARG A 304 -0.41 -15.45 31.74
N GLY A 305 -1.18 -15.93 32.72
CA GLY A 305 -2.54 -16.39 32.50
C GLY A 305 -3.48 -15.29 32.04
N ASN A 306 -3.37 -14.08 32.60
CA ASN A 306 -4.20 -12.96 32.17
C ASN A 306 -3.82 -12.47 30.77
N ALA A 307 -2.53 -12.46 30.42
CA ALA A 307 -2.07 -12.09 29.09
C ALA A 307 -2.58 -13.09 28.02
N GLU A 308 -2.51 -14.38 28.30
CA GLU A 308 -3.07 -15.44 27.43
C GLU A 308 -4.61 -15.32 27.33
N LEU A 309 -5.31 -15.06 28.43
CA LEU A 309 -6.77 -14.84 28.38
C LEU A 309 -7.15 -13.56 27.63
N ARG A 310 -6.32 -12.52 27.66
CA ARG A 310 -6.50 -11.30 26.85
C ARG A 310 -6.35 -11.62 25.36
N LEU A 311 -5.30 -12.35 24.98
CA LEU A 311 -5.13 -12.83 23.61
C LEU A 311 -6.33 -13.68 23.15
N ALA A 312 -6.88 -14.52 24.02
CA ALA A 312 -8.05 -15.32 23.71
C ALA A 312 -9.27 -14.48 23.31
N GLU A 313 -9.50 -13.36 24.01
CA GLU A 313 -10.58 -12.43 23.70
C GLU A 313 -10.33 -11.65 22.40
N GLU A 314 -9.08 -11.21 22.19
CA GLU A 314 -8.70 -10.51 20.96
C GLU A 314 -8.88 -11.40 19.73
N TYR A 315 -8.40 -12.63 19.77
CA TYR A 315 -8.59 -13.59 18.67
C TYR A 315 -10.05 -13.99 18.46
N LEU A 316 -10.83 -14.10 19.54
CA LEU A 316 -12.28 -14.30 19.42
C LEU A 316 -12.98 -13.10 18.75
N GLY A 317 -12.52 -11.89 19.03
CA GLY A 317 -12.99 -10.66 18.40
C GLY A 317 -12.76 -10.67 16.88
N ARG A 318 -11.59 -11.14 16.45
CA ARG A 318 -11.15 -11.25 15.06
C ARG A 318 -11.77 -12.42 14.27
N GLY A 319 -12.48 -13.32 14.94
CA GLY A 319 -13.03 -14.52 14.30
C GLY A 319 -12.04 -15.68 14.19
N ASP A 320 -10.87 -15.59 14.83
CA ASP A 320 -9.93 -16.71 14.92
C ASP A 320 -10.27 -17.60 16.12
N TYR A 321 -11.27 -18.47 15.91
CA TYR A 321 -11.77 -19.35 16.96
C TYR A 321 -10.73 -20.35 17.46
N LEU A 322 -9.80 -20.79 16.60
CA LEU A 322 -8.82 -21.79 16.96
C LEU A 322 -7.77 -21.21 17.91
N ARG A 323 -7.17 -20.06 17.58
CA ARG A 323 -6.24 -19.38 18.50
C ARG A 323 -6.96 -18.93 19.76
N ALA A 324 -8.21 -18.46 19.66
CA ALA A 324 -9.00 -18.08 20.82
C ALA A 324 -9.15 -19.23 21.84
N VAL A 325 -9.53 -20.44 21.41
CA VAL A 325 -9.69 -21.57 22.34
C VAL A 325 -8.36 -22.10 22.88
N ILE A 326 -7.27 -22.02 22.10
CA ILE A 326 -5.93 -22.40 22.56
C ILE A 326 -5.50 -21.45 23.68
N TYR A 327 -5.52 -20.14 23.43
CA TYR A 327 -5.11 -19.15 24.42
C TYR A 327 -6.01 -19.14 25.66
N ALA A 328 -7.32 -19.42 25.51
CA ALA A 328 -8.21 -19.58 26.64
C ALA A 328 -7.82 -20.77 27.54
N GLN A 329 -7.39 -21.88 26.95
CA GLN A 329 -6.92 -23.04 27.72
C GLN A 329 -5.59 -22.77 28.40
N GLU A 330 -4.60 -22.28 27.65
CA GLU A 330 -3.28 -21.96 28.18
C GLU A 330 -3.38 -20.94 29.31
N GLY A 331 -4.22 -19.91 29.13
CA GLY A 331 -4.44 -18.87 30.12
C GLY A 331 -5.10 -19.37 31.41
N TYR A 332 -6.07 -20.30 31.30
CA TYR A 332 -6.64 -20.94 32.49
C TYR A 332 -5.60 -21.78 33.25
N ILE A 333 -4.81 -22.60 32.54
CA ILE A 333 -3.76 -23.44 33.15
C ILE A 333 -2.73 -22.55 33.85
N SER A 334 -2.22 -21.52 33.16
CA SER A 334 -1.25 -20.57 33.72
C SER A 334 -1.80 -19.87 34.96
N LYS A 335 -3.06 -19.43 34.94
CA LYS A 335 -3.73 -18.78 36.08
C LYS A 335 -3.88 -19.74 37.28
N ARG A 336 -4.21 -21.01 37.03
CA ARG A 336 -4.28 -22.06 38.07
C ARG A 336 -2.93 -22.29 38.74
N ILE A 337 -1.86 -22.41 37.96
CA ILE A 337 -0.50 -22.59 38.48
C ILE A 337 -0.06 -21.37 39.31
N ASP A 338 -0.37 -20.16 38.84
CA ASP A 338 -0.11 -18.92 39.59
C ASP A 338 -0.80 -18.93 40.97
N LEU A 339 -2.07 -19.39 41.05
CA LEU A 339 -2.81 -19.51 42.31
C LEU A 339 -2.20 -20.55 43.27
N GLU A 340 -1.62 -21.61 42.72
CA GLU A 340 -0.89 -22.65 43.46
C GLU A 340 0.55 -22.25 43.82
N ARG A 341 0.98 -21.02 43.46
CA ARG A 341 2.36 -20.50 43.59
C ARG A 341 3.41 -21.37 42.90
N GLY A 342 3.01 -22.10 41.85
CA GLY A 342 3.91 -22.87 41.01
C GLY A 342 4.63 -22.02 39.97
N ASN A 343 5.43 -22.67 39.11
CA ASN A 343 6.08 -22.01 37.98
C ASN A 343 5.25 -22.23 36.70
N PRO A 344 4.60 -21.20 36.12
CA PRO A 344 3.79 -21.36 34.91
C PRO A 344 4.57 -21.81 33.67
N ASN A 345 5.89 -21.82 33.71
CA ASN A 345 6.75 -22.28 32.63
C ASN A 345 7.19 -23.74 32.76
N ASP A 346 6.82 -24.42 33.85
CA ASP A 346 7.10 -25.84 34.06
C ASP A 346 6.13 -26.70 33.23
N PHE A 347 6.66 -27.52 32.32
CA PHE A 347 5.86 -28.32 31.42
C PHE A 347 5.12 -29.46 32.15
N ASP A 348 5.77 -30.11 33.11
CA ASP A 348 5.21 -31.28 33.79
C ASP A 348 4.06 -30.84 34.70
N HIS A 349 4.25 -29.74 35.45
CA HIS A 349 3.19 -29.16 36.28
C HIS A 349 1.99 -28.69 35.43
N ARG A 350 2.23 -28.11 34.25
CA ARG A 350 1.15 -27.74 33.32
C ARG A 350 0.34 -28.94 32.84
N ASP A 351 1.01 -30.03 32.48
CA ASP A 351 0.33 -31.25 32.02
C ASP A 351 -0.51 -31.87 33.14
N GLU A 352 0.01 -31.91 34.36
CA GLU A 352 -0.71 -32.36 35.56
C GLU A 352 -1.98 -31.53 35.81
N VAL A 353 -1.87 -30.20 35.86
CA VAL A 353 -3.03 -29.30 36.03
C VAL A 353 -4.05 -29.48 34.92
N SER A 354 -3.62 -29.72 33.68
CA SER A 354 -4.51 -29.92 32.53
C SER A 354 -5.29 -31.26 32.57
N ARG A 355 -4.88 -32.19 33.45
CA ARG A 355 -5.42 -33.55 33.61
C ARG A 355 -6.10 -33.78 34.96
N GLY A 356 -6.09 -32.79 35.86
CA GLY A 356 -6.71 -32.93 37.18
C GLY A 356 -8.19 -33.31 37.13
N ASP A 357 -8.65 -34.07 38.13
CA ASP A 357 -10.04 -34.55 38.20
C ASP A 357 -11.04 -33.43 38.55
N ASP A 358 -10.58 -32.37 39.23
CA ASP A 358 -11.39 -31.24 39.70
C ASP A 358 -11.56 -30.10 38.68
N LEU A 359 -11.36 -30.39 37.39
CA LEU A 359 -11.47 -29.37 36.34
C LEU A 359 -12.92 -28.88 36.15
N PRO A 360 -13.16 -27.55 36.13
CA PRO A 360 -14.47 -26.98 35.87
C PRO A 360 -15.09 -27.50 34.57
N THR A 361 -16.41 -27.65 34.57
CA THR A 361 -17.17 -28.09 33.39
C THR A 361 -16.91 -27.18 32.18
N ALA A 362 -16.75 -25.87 32.41
CA ALA A 362 -16.38 -24.91 31.37
C ALA A 362 -15.04 -25.27 30.70
N PHE A 363 -13.99 -25.51 31.48
CA PHE A 363 -12.68 -25.88 30.95
C PHE A 363 -12.70 -27.23 30.21
N ARG A 364 -13.38 -28.24 30.75
CA ARG A 364 -13.55 -29.54 30.07
C ARG A 364 -14.28 -29.40 28.73
N THR A 365 -15.28 -28.52 28.66
CA THR A 365 -16.02 -28.20 27.43
C THR A 365 -15.12 -27.50 26.42
N LEU A 366 -14.33 -26.53 26.88
CA LEU A 366 -13.34 -25.82 26.05
C LEU A 366 -12.30 -26.79 25.48
N LYS A 367 -11.79 -27.74 26.27
CA LYS A 367 -10.85 -28.80 25.85
C LYS A 367 -11.40 -29.63 24.70
N LYS A 368 -12.66 -30.09 24.83
CA LYS A 368 -13.37 -30.82 23.77
C LYS A 368 -13.56 -29.97 22.52
N LEU A 369 -13.95 -28.70 22.68
CA LEU A 369 -14.17 -27.77 21.57
C LEU A 369 -12.88 -27.55 20.77
N ARG A 370 -11.75 -27.28 21.43
CA ARG A 370 -10.44 -27.13 20.78
C ARG A 370 -10.05 -28.37 19.99
N ASN A 371 -10.17 -29.57 20.58
CA ASN A 371 -9.83 -30.80 19.87
C ASN A 371 -10.71 -30.99 18.63
N THR A 372 -11.99 -30.62 18.71
CA THR A 372 -12.90 -30.69 17.57
C THR A 372 -12.47 -29.71 16.46
N LEU A 373 -12.15 -28.46 16.81
CA LEU A 373 -11.69 -27.45 15.86
C LEU A 373 -10.35 -27.83 15.19
N VAL A 374 -9.42 -28.41 15.95
CA VAL A 374 -8.11 -28.86 15.43
C VAL A 374 -8.25 -30.03 14.47
N HIS A 375 -9.07 -31.03 14.79
CA HIS A 375 -9.15 -32.25 13.99
C HIS A 375 -10.23 -32.19 12.90
N GLY A 376 -11.08 -31.16 12.86
CA GLY A 376 -12.18 -31.04 11.91
C GLY A 376 -13.20 -32.18 12.01
N LEU A 377 -13.21 -32.92 13.12
CA LEU A 377 -14.04 -34.10 13.31
C LEU A 377 -15.46 -33.70 13.70
N ARG A 378 -16.46 -34.52 13.32
CA ARG A 378 -17.80 -34.40 13.89
C ARG A 378 -17.71 -34.59 15.40
N ASN A 379 -18.11 -33.57 16.15
CA ASN A 379 -18.19 -33.69 17.60
C ASN A 379 -19.16 -34.82 17.98
N THR A 380 -18.71 -35.76 18.82
CA THR A 380 -19.59 -36.81 19.37
C THR A 380 -20.62 -36.23 20.33
N ASP A 381 -20.37 -35.02 20.85
CA ASP A 381 -21.34 -34.24 21.61
C ASP A 381 -22.30 -33.50 20.66
N LYS A 382 -23.56 -33.96 20.61
CA LYS A 382 -24.62 -33.39 19.75
C LYS A 382 -24.87 -31.89 20.00
N LYS A 383 -24.62 -31.39 21.21
CA LYS A 383 -24.84 -29.97 21.55
C LYS A 383 -23.75 -29.10 20.95
N LEU A 384 -22.49 -29.47 21.14
CA LEU A 384 -21.34 -28.77 20.56
C LEU A 384 -21.32 -28.90 19.02
N ALA A 385 -21.73 -30.04 18.48
CA ALA A 385 -21.87 -30.24 17.04
C ALA A 385 -22.84 -29.23 16.41
N ARG A 386 -23.98 -28.94 17.06
CA ARG A 386 -24.94 -27.92 16.61
C ARG A 386 -24.37 -26.51 16.72
N GLN A 387 -23.64 -26.21 17.79
CA GLN A 387 -23.04 -24.89 18.02
C GLN A 387 -21.93 -24.53 17.02
N GLN A 388 -21.35 -25.53 16.34
CA GLN A 388 -20.34 -25.34 15.28
C GLN A 388 -20.94 -25.12 13.89
N GLN A 389 -22.24 -25.30 13.71
CA GLN A 389 -22.90 -25.11 12.41
C GLN A 389 -23.17 -23.63 12.09
N ASP A 390 -23.00 -22.75 13.08
CA ASP A 390 -23.28 -21.33 12.97
C ASP A 390 -22.18 -20.53 13.69
N GLU A 391 -21.64 -19.53 12.99
CA GLU A 391 -20.54 -18.69 13.48
C GLU A 391 -20.92 -17.94 14.76
N SER A 392 -22.14 -17.38 14.79
CA SER A 392 -22.63 -16.62 15.95
C SER A 392 -22.73 -17.51 17.19
N SER A 393 -23.25 -18.73 17.02
CA SER A 393 -23.37 -19.74 18.08
C SER A 393 -22.01 -20.18 18.60
N LEU A 394 -21.03 -20.42 17.72
CA LEU A 394 -19.66 -20.77 18.11
C LEU A 394 -19.00 -19.64 18.89
N LYS A 395 -19.07 -18.41 18.38
CA LYS A 395 -18.51 -17.21 19.01
C LYS A 395 -19.10 -16.98 20.41
N ASN A 396 -20.41 -17.06 20.56
CA ASN A 396 -21.09 -16.91 21.85
C ASN A 396 -20.71 -18.02 22.84
N THR A 397 -20.59 -19.26 22.36
CA THR A 397 -20.17 -20.39 23.19
C THR A 397 -18.74 -20.19 23.72
N ILE A 398 -17.78 -19.82 22.85
CA ILE A 398 -16.40 -19.55 23.28
C ILE A 398 -16.36 -18.38 24.26
N LYS A 399 -17.10 -17.29 23.98
CA LYS A 399 -17.20 -16.12 24.86
C LYS A 399 -17.69 -16.50 26.26
N GLN A 400 -18.75 -17.31 26.34
CA GLN A 400 -19.29 -17.79 27.60
C GLN A 400 -18.26 -18.63 28.36
N LEU A 401 -17.60 -19.58 27.69
CA LEU A 401 -16.58 -20.42 28.31
C LEU A 401 -15.39 -19.61 28.84
N ILE A 402 -14.92 -18.60 28.08
CA ILE A 402 -13.85 -17.69 28.53
C ILE A 402 -14.29 -16.90 29.78
N SER A 403 -15.54 -16.44 29.82
CA SER A 403 -16.07 -15.73 30.99
C SER A 403 -16.14 -16.63 32.23
N GLU A 404 -16.59 -17.87 32.09
CA GLU A 404 -16.71 -18.83 33.20
C GLU A 404 -15.34 -19.23 33.77
N ILE A 405 -14.34 -19.50 32.91
CA ILE A 405 -12.99 -19.85 33.37
C ILE A 405 -12.22 -18.66 33.96
N LYS A 406 -12.61 -17.41 33.64
CA LYS A 406 -12.04 -16.20 34.24
C LYS A 406 -12.52 -15.98 35.67
N GLN A 407 -13.75 -16.38 35.98
CA GLN A 407 -14.37 -16.22 37.30
C GLN A 407 -13.97 -17.32 38.28
N GLY A 408 -13.67 -18.52 37.77
CA GLY A 408 -12.99 -19.59 38.52
C GLY A 408 -11.49 -19.35 38.66
#